data_AF-A0AAE0D3F1-F1
#
_entry.id   AF-A0AAE0D3F1-F1
#
_cell.length_a   1.000
_cell.length_b   1.000
_cell.length_c   1.000
_cell.angle_alpha   90.00
_cell.angle_beta   90.00
_cell.angle_gamma   90.00
#
_symmetry.space_group_name_H-M   'P 1'
#
loop_
_entity.id
_entity.type
_entity.pdbx_description
1 polymer ?
#
loop_
_entity_poly.entity_id
_entity_poly.type
_entity_poly.pdbx_seq_one_letter_code
_entity_poly.pdbx_strand_id
1 'polypeptide(L)'
;MKSSFVFAAVVSFLGTASAVDLVCYGTGVPSPIRKGDIEFAIKNRPTELGIPGGTKFTYRFKTCIDPENSPKDVAVITTPSITREGSVKLANGVIECSTDGPPDSTC
;
A
#
# COMPACT_ATOMS: atom_id res chain seq x y z
N MET A 1 -49.00 -30.13 22.44
CA MET A 1 -48.20 -29.60 21.33
C MET A 1 -48.15 -28.09 21.45
N LYS A 2 -46.98 -27.49 21.70
CA LYS A 2 -46.76 -26.08 21.37
C LYS A 2 -45.27 -25.89 21.09
N SER A 3 -44.98 -25.55 19.86
CA SER A 3 -43.68 -25.62 19.20
C SER A 3 -42.71 -24.55 19.70
N SER A 4 -41.45 -24.96 19.78
CA SER A 4 -40.26 -24.13 19.95
C SER A 4 -40.19 -23.02 18.90
N PHE A 5 -39.90 -21.80 19.33
CA PHE A 5 -39.37 -20.76 18.46
C PHE A 5 -37.86 -20.88 18.49
N VAL A 6 -37.29 -21.49 17.45
CA VAL A 6 -35.84 -21.50 17.23
C VAL A 6 -35.48 -20.15 16.62
N PHE A 7 -34.87 -19.27 17.42
CA PHE A 7 -34.22 -18.06 16.94
C PHE A 7 -33.03 -18.47 16.05
N ALA A 8 -33.17 -18.27 14.75
CA ALA A 8 -32.07 -18.39 13.81
C ALA A 8 -31.05 -17.28 14.10
N ALA A 9 -29.95 -17.64 14.74
CA ALA A 9 -28.78 -16.79 14.86
C ALA A 9 -28.19 -16.57 13.47
N VAL A 10 -28.40 -15.39 12.89
CA VAL A 10 -27.68 -14.94 11.70
C VAL A 10 -26.24 -14.72 12.14
N VAL A 11 -25.39 -15.72 11.91
CA VAL A 11 -23.94 -15.59 12.05
C VAL A 11 -23.48 -14.69 10.91
N SER A 12 -23.41 -13.39 11.20
CA SER A 12 -22.69 -12.44 10.36
C SER A 12 -21.23 -12.89 10.30
N PHE A 13 -20.86 -13.55 9.20
CA PHE A 13 -19.48 -13.78 8.81
C PHE A 13 -18.79 -12.43 8.65
N LEU A 14 -18.23 -11.91 9.73
CA LEU A 14 -17.19 -10.91 9.70
C LEU A 14 -15.97 -11.60 9.09
N GLY A 15 -15.91 -11.63 7.76
CA GLY A 15 -14.71 -11.98 7.05
C GLY A 15 -13.61 -11.05 7.52
N THR A 16 -12.61 -11.59 8.20
CA THR A 16 -11.36 -10.89 8.48
C THR A 16 -10.70 -10.61 7.14
N ALA A 17 -10.97 -9.44 6.56
CA ALA A 17 -10.14 -8.93 5.47
C ALA A 17 -8.72 -8.80 6.04
N SER A 18 -7.82 -9.69 5.61
CA SER A 18 -6.41 -9.60 6.00
C SER A 18 -5.87 -8.32 5.36
N ALA A 19 -5.51 -7.34 6.20
CA ALA A 19 -4.89 -6.14 5.71
C ALA A 19 -3.51 -6.50 5.14
N VAL A 20 -3.25 -6.10 3.91
CA VAL A 20 -1.99 -6.33 3.21
C VAL A 20 -1.24 -5.01 3.14
N ASP A 21 0.07 -5.05 3.40
CA ASP A 21 0.97 -3.91 3.29
C ASP A 21 1.49 -3.84 1.85
N LEU A 22 1.28 -2.68 1.22
CA LEU A 22 1.84 -2.32 -0.07
C LEU A 22 2.88 -1.23 0.15
N VAL A 23 4.10 -1.46 -0.30
CA VAL A 23 5.26 -0.60 -0.02
C VAL A 23 5.63 0.16 -1.28
N CYS A 24 5.46 1.49 -1.24
CA CYS A 24 5.70 2.40 -2.35
C CYS A 24 7.00 3.19 -2.18
N TYR A 25 7.84 3.20 -3.21
CA TYR A 25 9.18 3.78 -3.19
C TYR A 25 9.57 4.34 -4.56
N GLY A 26 10.54 5.26 -4.58
CA GLY A 26 11.14 5.73 -5.83
C GLY A 26 12.14 4.73 -6.40
N THR A 27 12.18 4.56 -7.72
CA THR A 27 13.16 3.69 -8.38
C THR A 27 14.50 4.39 -8.55
N GLY A 28 15.60 3.64 -8.46
CA GLY A 28 16.96 4.13 -8.70
C GLY A 28 17.76 4.39 -7.42
N VAL A 29 19.08 4.43 -7.57
CA VAL A 29 20.08 4.64 -6.51
C VAL A 29 21.05 5.74 -6.98
N PRO A 30 21.04 6.95 -6.38
CA PRO A 30 20.04 7.42 -5.44
C PRO A 30 18.74 7.76 -6.17
N SER A 31 17.60 7.56 -5.51
CA SER A 31 16.30 7.90 -6.11
C SER A 31 16.07 9.42 -6.09
N PRO A 32 15.70 10.05 -7.22
CA PRO A 32 15.33 11.47 -7.28
C PRO A 32 13.93 11.77 -6.70
N ILE A 33 13.14 10.73 -6.43
CA ILE A 33 11.80 10.82 -5.83
C ILE A 33 11.92 11.17 -4.35
N ARG A 34 11.12 12.15 -3.91
CA ARG A 34 11.03 12.57 -2.52
C ARG A 34 9.70 12.14 -1.89
N LYS A 35 9.61 12.19 -0.56
CA LYS A 35 8.36 11.98 0.20
C LYS A 35 7.11 12.61 -0.43
N GLY A 36 7.21 13.88 -0.86
CA GLY A 36 6.08 14.62 -1.43
C GLY A 36 5.58 14.05 -2.77
N ASP A 37 6.47 13.48 -3.58
CA ASP A 37 6.13 12.85 -4.85
C ASP A 37 5.35 11.54 -4.62
N ILE A 38 5.78 10.76 -3.64
CA ILE A 38 5.11 9.53 -3.21
C ILE A 38 3.72 9.88 -2.65
N GLU A 39 3.63 10.89 -1.80
CA GLU A 39 2.35 11.35 -1.25
C GLU A 39 1.40 11.86 -2.35
N PHE A 40 1.93 12.58 -3.35
CA PHE A 40 1.15 13.00 -4.51
C PHE A 40 0.62 11.80 -5.30
N ALA A 41 1.46 10.81 -5.59
CA ALA A 41 1.07 9.63 -6.36
C ALA A 41 0.00 8.80 -5.62
N ILE A 42 0.15 8.61 -4.31
CA ILE A 42 -0.84 7.91 -3.48
C ILE A 42 -2.20 8.63 -3.50
N LYS A 43 -2.21 9.97 -3.43
CA LYS A 43 -3.46 10.76 -3.39
C LYS A 43 -4.15 10.87 -4.74
N ASN A 44 -3.38 11.01 -5.82
CA ASN A 44 -3.91 11.37 -7.14
C ASN A 44 -3.95 10.21 -8.13
N ARG A 45 -3.11 9.19 -7.94
CA ARG A 45 -2.98 8.03 -8.84
C ARG A 45 -3.00 6.68 -8.09
N PRO A 46 -3.86 6.48 -7.06
CA PRO A 46 -3.81 5.28 -6.21
C PRO A 46 -4.01 3.98 -6.97
N THR A 47 -4.92 3.95 -7.95
CA THR A 47 -5.24 2.75 -8.72
C THR A 47 -4.10 2.29 -9.64
N GLU A 48 -3.24 3.21 -10.07
CA GLU A 48 -2.06 2.89 -10.87
C GLU A 48 -0.98 2.24 -10.01
N LEU A 49 -0.92 2.63 -8.74
CA LEU A 49 -0.09 2.00 -7.71
C LEU A 49 -0.67 0.69 -7.19
N GLY A 50 -1.88 0.29 -7.64
CA GLY A 50 -2.52 -0.95 -7.20
C GLY A 50 -3.36 -0.84 -5.92
N ILE A 51 -3.51 0.38 -5.39
CA ILE A 51 -4.38 0.70 -4.26
C ILE A 51 -5.84 0.72 -4.75
N PRO A 52 -6.76 -0.06 -4.14
CA PRO A 52 -8.15 -0.11 -4.59
C PRO A 52 -8.85 1.24 -4.45
N GLY A 53 -9.39 1.76 -5.56
CA GLY A 53 -10.18 2.99 -5.59
C GLY A 53 -11.41 2.91 -4.68
N GLY A 54 -11.77 4.04 -4.05
CA GLY A 54 -12.95 4.13 -3.17
C GLY A 54 -12.81 3.46 -1.79
N THR A 55 -11.66 2.86 -1.50
CA THR A 55 -11.38 2.22 -0.21
C THR A 55 -10.62 3.19 0.69
N LYS A 56 -10.98 3.26 1.97
CA LYS A 56 -10.16 3.98 2.95
C LYS A 56 -8.89 3.17 3.21
N PHE A 57 -7.73 3.77 2.96
CA PHE A 57 -6.42 3.20 3.28
C PHE A 57 -5.65 4.16 4.18
N THR A 58 -4.78 3.61 5.00
CA THR A 58 -3.81 4.38 5.78
C THR A 58 -2.43 4.17 5.20
N TYR A 59 -1.57 5.19 5.28
CA TYR A 59 -0.17 5.04 4.91
C TYR A 59 0.72 5.70 5.95
N ARG A 60 1.90 5.12 6.15
CA ARG A 60 2.97 5.65 6.99
C ARG A 60 4.25 5.74 6.18
N PHE A 61 5.05 6.77 6.44
CA PHE A 61 6.38 6.87 5.86
C PHE A 61 7.41 6.23 6.78
N LYS A 62 8.34 5.50 6.18
CA LYS A 62 9.61 5.08 6.80
C LYS A 62 10.76 5.51 5.91
N THR A 63 11.94 5.64 6.49
CA THR A 63 13.17 5.92 5.75
C THR A 63 13.97 4.64 5.68
N CYS A 64 14.34 4.25 4.47
CA CYS A 64 15.26 3.16 4.20
C CYS A 64 16.63 3.70 3.78
N ILE A 65 17.62 2.84 3.74
CA ILE A 65 18.96 3.17 3.25
C ILE A 65 19.22 2.39 1.96
N ASP A 66 19.58 3.11 0.90
CA ASP A 66 20.00 2.52 -0.36
C ASP A 66 21.50 2.11 -0.32
N PRO A 67 22.02 1.37 -1.32
CA PRO A 67 23.38 0.83 -1.30
C PRO A 67 24.46 1.91 -1.35
N GLU A 68 24.11 3.14 -1.74
CA GLU A 68 25.00 4.31 -1.71
C GLU A 68 24.94 5.06 -0.37
N ASN A 69 24.33 4.47 0.66
CA ASN A 69 24.08 5.07 1.98
C ASN A 69 23.23 6.34 1.92
N SER A 70 22.42 6.52 0.87
CA SER A 70 21.50 7.65 0.76
C SER A 70 20.14 7.29 1.37
N PRO A 71 19.49 8.23 2.09
CA PRO A 71 18.18 8.00 2.66
C PRO A 71 17.12 7.95 1.56
N LYS A 72 16.28 6.92 1.62
CA LYS A 72 15.18 6.68 0.67
C LYS A 72 13.85 6.71 1.40
N ASP A 73 12.97 7.63 1.03
CA ASP A 73 11.62 7.70 1.58
C ASP A 73 10.75 6.59 1.00
N VAL A 74 10.06 5.86 1.88
CA VAL A 74 9.20 4.74 1.50
C VAL A 74 7.86 4.86 2.23
N ALA A 75 6.76 4.75 1.51
CA ALA A 75 5.41 4.72 2.07
C ALA A 75 4.92 3.28 2.20
N VAL A 76 4.52 2.88 3.39
CA VAL A 76 3.83 1.60 3.64
C VAL A 76 2.34 1.88 3.74
N ILE A 77 1.56 1.28 2.85
CA ILE A 77 0.14 1.48 2.68
C ILE A 77 -0.57 0.22 3.15
N THR A 78 -1.41 0.33 4.16
CA THR A 78 -2.18 -0.80 4.68
C THR A 78 -3.59 -0.74 4.07
N THR A 79 -3.94 -1.77 3.29
CA THR A 79 -5.21 -1.86 2.57
C THR A 79 -5.85 -3.24 2.76
N PRO A 80 -7.20 -3.36 2.83
CA PRO A 80 -7.86 -4.66 2.96
C PRO A 80 -7.66 -5.58 1.75
N SER A 81 -7.28 -5.02 0.61
CA SER A 81 -6.92 -5.76 -0.59
C SER A 81 -5.94 -4.97 -1.44
N ILE A 82 -5.03 -5.67 -2.12
CA ILE A 82 -4.18 -5.11 -3.17
C ILE A 82 -4.73 -5.63 -4.50
N THR A 83 -4.97 -4.71 -5.44
CA THR A 83 -5.49 -5.11 -6.75
C THR A 83 -4.40 -5.67 -7.66
N ARG A 84 -3.17 -5.14 -7.51
CA ARG A 84 -1.94 -5.55 -8.18
C ARG A 84 -0.76 -4.76 -7.61
N GLU A 85 0.46 -5.16 -7.94
CA GLU A 85 1.61 -4.25 -7.88
C GLU A 85 1.55 -3.27 -9.05
N GLY A 86 2.12 -2.07 -8.87
CA GLY A 86 1.91 -0.98 -9.81
C GLY A 86 2.98 0.09 -9.77
N SER A 87 3.00 0.93 -10.80
CA SER A 87 3.98 2.00 -10.93
C SER A 87 3.39 3.25 -11.54
N VAL A 88 3.97 4.39 -11.17
CA VAL A 88 3.59 5.73 -11.63
C VAL A 88 4.84 6.45 -12.11
N LYS A 89 4.84 6.87 -13.37
CA LYS A 89 5.85 7.76 -13.92
C LYS A 89 5.50 9.22 -13.62
N LEU A 90 6.42 9.91 -12.96
CA LEU A 90 6.41 11.35 -12.74
C LEU A 90 7.50 12.04 -13.58
N ALA A 91 7.53 13.37 -13.56
CA ALA A 91 8.53 14.14 -14.32
C ALA A 91 9.96 13.91 -13.79
N ASN A 92 10.12 13.68 -12.49
CA ASN A 92 11.41 13.52 -11.82
C ASN A 92 11.83 12.06 -11.60
N GLY A 93 10.98 11.07 -11.90
CA GLY A 93 11.33 9.66 -11.70
C GLY A 93 10.12 8.73 -11.77
N VAL A 94 10.30 7.48 -11.34
CA VAL A 94 9.24 6.48 -11.26
C VAL A 94 9.04 6.08 -9.80
N ILE A 95 7.78 5.92 -9.41
CA ILE A 95 7.37 5.35 -8.13
C ILE A 95 6.83 3.96 -8.41
N GLU A 96 7.33 2.96 -7.69
CA GLU A 96 6.85 1.58 -7.72
C GLU A 96 6.27 1.20 -6.38
N CYS A 97 5.26 0.33 -6.39
CA CYS A 97 4.63 -0.22 -5.21
C CYS A 97 4.61 -1.75 -5.30
N SER A 98 5.18 -2.39 -4.29
CA SER A 98 5.29 -3.85 -4.20
C SER A 98 4.98 -4.33 -2.79
N THR A 99 4.55 -5.59 -2.64
CA THR A 99 4.39 -6.22 -1.34
C THR A 99 5.73 -6.57 -0.67
N ASP A 100 6.79 -6.70 -1.45
CA ASP A 100 8.14 -7.04 -0.95
C ASP A 100 8.97 -5.81 -0.56
N GLY A 101 8.57 -4.62 -1.02
CA GLY A 101 9.30 -3.36 -0.81
C GLY A 101 10.40 -3.10 -1.83
N PRO A 102 11.25 -2.08 -1.60
CA PRO A 102 12.35 -1.75 -2.51
C PRO A 102 13.38 -2.88 -2.51
N PRO A 103 13.66 -3.53 -3.66
CA PRO A 103 14.64 -4.62 -3.74
C PRO A 103 16.07 -4.11 -3.52
N ASP A 104 16.27 -2.81 -3.72
CA ASP A 104 17.52 -2.09 -3.69
C ASP A 104 17.69 -1.31 -2.39
N SER A 105 16.99 -1.63 -1.29
CA SER A 105 17.16 -0.87 -0.04
C SER A 105 16.96 -1.72 1.19
N THR A 106 17.65 -1.36 2.27
CA THR A 106 17.45 -1.99 3.57
C THR A 106 16.41 -1.20 4.36
N CYS A 107 15.33 -1.88 4.71
CA CYS A 107 14.12 -1.40 5.35
C CYS A 107 13.59 -2.45 6.35
#